data_AF-A0A168RVJ2-F1
#
_entry.id   AF-A0A168RVJ2-F1
#
_cell.length_a   1.000
_cell.length_b   1.000
_cell.length_c   1.000
_cell.angle_alpha   90.00
_cell.angle_beta   90.00
_cell.angle_gamma   90.00
#
_symmetry.space_group_name_H-M   'P 1'
#
loop_
_entity.id
_entity.type
_entity.pdbx_description
1 polymer ?
#
loop_
_entity_poly.entity_id
_entity_poly.type
_entity_poly.pdbx_seq_one_letter_code
_entity_poly.pdbx_strand_id
1 'polypeptide(L)'
;MKIKSPRQAQEWSYSSHRESIGKALSSPGNSSNKKTHINCGSSARMAGNVCANVDQIRRQGRWNNTAINGAYLTNLPRELVQSMAGFPTMVDSFILNVPPLTHLPASARSCSWRLANDVTDWRRKNSVITMFRKAFIQDSVLMMELHPCYLVWQHSIFSDPAYLSFKRDMQQIEAQEHDPAHTLLQQLHACAL
;
A
#
# COMPACT_ATOMS: atom_id res chain seq x y z
N MET A 1 -1.11 39.71 10.13
CA MET A 1 -0.47 38.45 10.57
C MET A 1 0.33 37.88 9.40
N LYS A 2 1.67 37.92 9.41
CA LYS A 2 2.50 37.38 8.32
C LYS A 2 2.57 35.85 8.44
N ILE A 3 2.05 35.14 7.46
CA ILE A 3 2.15 33.68 7.36
C ILE A 3 3.60 33.35 6.98
N LYS A 4 4.31 32.59 7.84
CA LYS A 4 5.67 32.12 7.54
C LYS A 4 5.63 31.10 6.41
N SER A 5 6.56 31.19 5.47
CA SER A 5 6.76 30.16 4.45
C SER A 5 7.00 28.80 5.12
N PRO A 6 6.43 27.69 4.59
CA PRO A 6 6.71 26.36 5.10
C PRO A 6 8.21 26.10 5.14
N ARG A 7 8.74 25.64 6.29
CA ARG A 7 10.13 25.18 6.37
C ARG A 7 10.30 24.05 5.36
N GLN A 8 11.30 24.16 4.48
CA GLN A 8 11.73 23.03 3.67
C GLN A 8 12.16 21.92 4.64
N ALA A 9 11.53 20.76 4.55
CA ALA A 9 11.90 19.61 5.34
C ALA A 9 13.27 19.11 4.85
N GLN A 10 14.22 18.99 5.77
CA GLN A 10 15.53 18.42 5.46
C GLN A 10 15.37 16.92 5.24
N GLU A 11 15.78 16.44 4.06
CA GLU A 11 15.83 15.01 3.78
C GLU A 11 16.84 14.32 4.71
N TRP A 12 16.51 13.11 5.16
CA TRP A 12 17.41 12.31 5.98
C TRP A 12 18.69 11.96 5.21
N SER A 13 19.82 11.97 5.92
CA SER A 13 21.09 11.59 5.31
C SER A 13 21.11 10.09 4.95
N TYR A 14 21.90 9.74 3.93
CA TYR A 14 22.09 8.34 3.53
C TYR A 14 22.62 7.46 4.67
N SER A 15 23.49 8.00 5.53
CA SER A 15 24.01 7.26 6.69
C SER A 15 22.92 6.93 7.69
N SER A 16 22.03 7.88 8.01
CA SER A 16 20.87 7.65 8.88
C SER A 16 19.92 6.61 8.28
N HIS A 17 19.66 6.66 6.97
CA HIS A 17 18.83 5.67 6.30
C HIS A 17 19.45 4.26 6.34
N ARG A 18 20.75 4.14 6.04
CA ARG A 18 21.50 2.87 6.08
C ARG A 18 21.54 2.27 7.49
N GLU A 19 21.73 3.10 8.51
CA GLU A 19 21.77 2.66 9.91
C GLU A 19 20.40 2.15 10.37
N SER A 20 19.32 2.89 10.05
CA SER A 20 17.95 2.49 10.36
C SER A 20 17.60 1.12 9.75
N ILE A 21 17.89 0.92 8.45
CA ILE A 21 17.70 -0.38 7.80
C ILE A 21 18.56 -1.47 8.44
N GLY A 22 19.80 -1.14 8.81
CA GLY A 22 20.70 -2.06 9.51
C GLY A 22 20.11 -2.57 10.81
N LYS A 23 19.54 -1.68 11.63
CA LYS A 23 18.87 -2.03 12.90
C LYS A 23 17.62 -2.87 12.68
N ALA A 24 16.81 -2.51 11.68
CA ALA A 24 15.60 -3.26 11.33
C ALA A 24 15.92 -4.69 10.88
N LEU A 25 17.04 -4.90 10.16
CA LEU A 25 17.49 -6.23 9.75
C LEU A 25 18.10 -7.02 10.92
N SER A 26 18.89 -6.38 11.79
CA SER A 26 19.50 -7.07 12.93
C SER A 26 18.48 -7.50 13.99
N SER A 27 17.34 -6.80 14.10
CA SER A 27 16.29 -7.12 15.07
C SER A 27 15.79 -8.58 14.97
N PRO A 28 15.43 -9.10 13.78
CA PRO A 28 15.13 -10.53 13.59
C PRO A 28 16.38 -11.41 13.35
N GLY A 29 17.60 -10.90 13.56
CA GLY A 29 18.85 -11.65 13.36
C GLY A 29 19.36 -11.72 11.91
N ASN A 30 18.80 -10.93 10.99
CA ASN A 30 19.24 -10.92 9.59
C ASN A 30 20.49 -10.05 9.40
N SER A 31 21.50 -10.61 8.73
CA SER A 31 22.70 -9.86 8.32
C SER A 31 22.68 -9.61 6.81
N SER A 32 23.06 -8.40 6.39
CA SER A 32 23.24 -8.04 4.98
C SER A 32 24.40 -7.07 4.82
N ASN A 33 25.24 -7.36 3.82
CA ASN A 33 26.32 -6.49 3.37
C ASN A 33 25.77 -5.28 2.59
N LYS A 34 24.67 -5.49 1.85
CA LYS A 34 24.02 -4.49 0.99
C LYS A 34 22.68 -4.03 1.58
N LYS A 35 22.74 -3.40 2.75
CA LYS A 35 21.56 -2.98 3.54
C LYS A 35 20.54 -2.16 2.72
N THR A 36 21.00 -1.18 1.97
CA THR A 36 20.14 -0.27 1.18
C THR A 36 19.71 -0.81 -0.19
N HIS A 37 20.27 -1.94 -0.65
CA HIS A 37 19.97 -2.54 -1.96
C HIS A 37 19.27 -3.90 -1.87
N ILE A 38 18.82 -4.31 -0.68
CA ILE A 38 18.21 -5.62 -0.43
C ILE A 38 16.98 -5.89 -1.31
N ASN A 39 16.25 -4.84 -1.66
CA ASN A 39 15.02 -4.84 -2.46
C ASN A 39 15.25 -4.71 -3.97
N CYS A 40 16.48 -4.45 -4.43
CA CYS A 40 16.74 -4.22 -5.86
C CYS A 40 16.47 -5.47 -6.72
N GLY A 41 16.75 -6.66 -6.19
CA GLY A 41 16.48 -7.93 -6.88
C GLY A 41 15.17 -8.60 -6.50
N SER A 42 14.49 -8.18 -5.43
CA SER A 42 13.29 -8.88 -4.93
C SER A 42 12.12 -8.72 -5.88
N SER A 43 11.90 -7.52 -6.44
CA SER A 43 10.80 -7.26 -7.37
C SER A 43 10.87 -8.13 -8.64
N ALA A 44 12.07 -8.28 -9.23
CA ALA A 44 12.26 -9.13 -10.41
C ALA A 44 12.03 -10.62 -10.08
N ARG A 45 12.44 -11.07 -8.89
CA ARG A 45 12.22 -12.45 -8.43
C ARG A 45 10.74 -12.73 -8.19
N MET A 46 10.01 -11.82 -7.53
CA MET A 46 8.57 -11.98 -7.33
C MET A 46 7.82 -12.01 -8.66
N ALA A 47 8.23 -11.17 -9.62
CA ALA A 47 7.67 -11.18 -10.97
C ALA A 47 7.94 -12.47 -11.74
N GLY A 48 9.13 -13.04 -11.61
CA GLY A 48 9.44 -14.36 -12.14
C GLY A 48 8.61 -15.47 -11.49
N ASN A 49 8.44 -15.43 -10.16
CA ASN A 49 7.71 -16.46 -9.42
C ASN A 49 6.23 -16.56 -9.79
N VAL A 50 5.56 -15.44 -10.09
CA VAL A 50 4.14 -15.44 -10.50
C VAL A 50 3.96 -15.49 -12.03
N CYS A 51 5.03 -15.82 -12.76
CA CYS A 51 5.04 -15.91 -14.22
C CYS A 51 4.53 -14.64 -14.92
N ALA A 52 4.85 -13.46 -14.37
CA ALA A 52 4.49 -12.20 -15.02
C ALA A 52 5.17 -12.10 -16.40
N ASN A 53 4.53 -11.38 -17.32
CA ASN A 53 5.00 -11.27 -18.70
C ASN A 53 6.47 -10.81 -18.76
N VAL A 54 7.33 -11.64 -19.38
CA VAL A 54 8.78 -11.44 -19.45
C VAL A 54 9.14 -10.09 -20.10
N ASP A 55 8.36 -9.63 -21.08
CA ASP A 55 8.60 -8.35 -21.75
C ASP A 55 8.27 -7.17 -20.83
N GLN A 56 7.30 -7.32 -19.91
CA GLN A 56 7.05 -6.31 -18.87
C GLN A 56 8.18 -6.28 -17.84
N ILE A 57 8.71 -7.44 -17.43
CA ILE A 57 9.87 -7.55 -16.52
C ILE A 57 11.10 -6.89 -17.16
N ARG A 58 11.39 -7.18 -18.43
CA ARG A 58 12.49 -6.58 -19.20
C ARG A 58 12.35 -5.07 -19.32
N ARG A 59 11.14 -4.57 -19.55
CA ARG A 59 10.85 -3.12 -19.64
C ARG A 59 11.09 -2.42 -18.29
N GLN A 60 10.59 -2.98 -17.19
CA GLN A 60 10.80 -2.41 -15.85
C GLN A 60 12.26 -2.49 -15.41
N GLY A 61 12.93 -3.61 -15.71
CA GLY A 61 14.37 -3.81 -15.46
C GLY A 61 15.27 -2.97 -16.38
N ARG A 62 14.70 -2.22 -17.32
CA ARG A 62 15.42 -1.41 -18.32
C ARG A 62 16.41 -2.23 -19.15
N TRP A 63 16.07 -3.49 -19.45
CA TRP A 63 16.88 -4.39 -20.27
C TRP A 63 16.66 -4.14 -21.77
N ASN A 64 15.52 -3.54 -22.14
CA ASN A 64 15.21 -3.11 -23.51
C ASN A 64 15.22 -1.58 -23.59
N ASN A 65 16.41 -0.97 -23.74
CA ASN A 65 16.59 0.51 -23.76
C ASN A 65 16.39 1.14 -25.14
N THR A 66 15.39 0.71 -25.92
CA THR A 66 15.03 1.45 -27.13
C THR A 66 14.28 2.73 -26.74
N ALA A 67 14.67 3.87 -27.31
CA ALA A 67 14.07 5.18 -27.03
C ALA A 67 12.53 5.19 -27.19
N ILE A 68 12.00 4.35 -28.10
CA ILE A 68 10.57 4.17 -28.36
C ILE A 68 9.80 3.63 -27.14
N ASN A 69 10.36 2.66 -26.41
CA ASN A 69 9.68 2.04 -25.27
C ASN A 69 9.63 2.99 -24.06
N GLY A 70 10.67 3.81 -23.87
CA GLY A 70 10.69 4.84 -22.83
C GLY A 70 9.80 6.04 -23.12
N ALA A 71 9.62 6.40 -24.40
CA ALA A 71 8.82 7.57 -24.81
C ALA A 71 7.32 7.27 -24.96
N TYR A 72 6.94 6.09 -25.47
CA TYR A 72 5.54 5.79 -25.83
C TYR A 72 4.83 4.85 -24.85
N LEU A 73 5.57 4.01 -24.11
CA LEU A 73 4.98 3.08 -23.15
C LEU A 73 5.18 3.58 -21.71
N THR A 74 4.66 4.78 -21.44
CA THR A 74 4.78 5.52 -20.16
C THR A 74 3.91 4.97 -19.04
N ASN A 75 2.95 4.10 -19.35
CA ASN A 75 2.10 3.45 -18.36
C ASN A 75 2.86 2.29 -17.69
N LEU A 76 2.81 2.26 -16.36
CA LEU A 76 3.31 1.12 -15.58
C LEU A 76 2.49 -0.14 -15.93
N PRO A 77 3.15 -1.27 -16.26
CA PRO A 77 2.44 -2.52 -16.57
C PRO A 77 1.67 -3.01 -15.34
N ARG A 78 0.33 -3.08 -15.44
CA ARG A 78 -0.58 -3.42 -14.32
C ARG A 78 -0.29 -4.80 -13.75
N GLU A 79 -0.15 -5.80 -14.61
CA GLU A 79 0.15 -7.19 -14.23
C GLU A 79 1.46 -7.27 -13.45
N LEU A 80 2.50 -6.58 -13.91
CA LEU A 80 3.77 -6.50 -13.19
C LEU A 80 3.64 -5.80 -11.83
N VAL A 81 2.88 -4.71 -11.74
CA VAL A 81 2.67 -4.00 -10.46
C VAL A 81 1.92 -4.87 -9.47
N GLN A 82 0.89 -5.60 -9.91
CA GLN A 82 0.14 -6.56 -9.09
C GLN A 82 1.06 -7.70 -8.60
N SER A 83 1.81 -8.27 -9.51
CA SER A 83 2.82 -9.29 -9.25
C SER A 83 3.88 -8.84 -8.22
N MET A 84 4.39 -7.62 -8.36
CA MET A 84 5.34 -7.02 -7.40
C MET A 84 4.70 -6.70 -6.04
N ALA A 85 3.38 -6.70 -5.93
CA ALA A 85 2.66 -6.57 -4.68
C ALA A 85 2.23 -7.95 -4.12
N GLY A 86 2.65 -9.05 -4.76
CA GLY A 86 2.34 -10.42 -4.33
C GLY A 86 0.96 -10.90 -4.75
N PHE A 87 0.24 -10.14 -5.60
CA PHE A 87 -1.05 -10.57 -6.14
C PHE A 87 -0.84 -11.45 -7.38
N PRO A 88 -1.72 -12.45 -7.63
CA PRO A 88 -1.71 -13.14 -8.91
C PRO A 88 -2.05 -12.17 -10.06
N THR A 89 -1.65 -12.55 -11.26
CA THR A 89 -1.86 -11.79 -12.50
C THR A 89 -3.30 -11.87 -13.02
N MET A 90 -4.16 -12.70 -12.42
CA MET A 90 -5.55 -12.89 -12.84
C MET A 90 -6.43 -11.72 -12.36
N VAL A 91 -7.24 -11.20 -13.28
CA VAL A 91 -7.90 -9.88 -13.23
C VAL A 91 -8.85 -9.68 -12.04
N ASP A 92 -9.43 -10.77 -11.49
CA ASP A 92 -10.54 -10.69 -10.54
C ASP A 92 -10.22 -11.22 -9.14
N SER A 93 -8.93 -11.44 -8.83
CA SER A 93 -8.59 -12.39 -7.76
C SER A 93 -8.86 -11.91 -6.32
N PHE A 94 -8.81 -10.62 -5.98
CA PHE A 94 -8.83 -10.21 -4.55
C PHE A 94 -9.29 -8.77 -4.33
N ILE A 95 -10.46 -8.38 -4.85
CA ILE A 95 -11.15 -7.23 -4.28
C ILE A 95 -11.84 -7.73 -3.02
N LEU A 96 -11.22 -7.47 -1.85
CA LEU A 96 -11.92 -7.53 -0.57
C LEU A 96 -13.16 -6.65 -0.75
N ASN A 97 -14.35 -7.27 -0.77
CA ASN A 97 -15.59 -6.60 -1.10
C ASN A 97 -16.03 -5.82 0.15
N VAL A 98 -15.34 -4.71 0.37
CA VAL A 98 -15.49 -3.86 1.55
C VAL A 98 -16.85 -3.15 1.47
N PRO A 99 -17.68 -3.19 2.52
CA PRO A 99 -18.90 -2.41 2.54
C PRO A 99 -18.58 -0.93 2.31
N PRO A 100 -19.44 -0.19 1.60
CA PRO A 100 -19.16 1.20 1.28
C PRO A 100 -18.79 1.99 2.53
N LEU A 101 -17.64 2.66 2.51
CA LEU A 101 -17.18 3.58 3.57
C LEU A 101 -18.07 4.85 3.70
N THR A 102 -19.34 4.76 3.30
CA THR A 102 -20.34 5.84 3.29
C THR A 102 -20.65 6.34 4.71
N HIS A 103 -20.44 5.51 5.73
CA HIS A 103 -20.66 5.85 7.14
C HIS A 103 -19.47 6.51 7.86
N LEU A 104 -18.31 6.71 7.22
CA LEU A 104 -17.18 7.35 7.90
C LEU A 104 -17.44 8.82 8.26
N PRO A 105 -16.87 9.33 9.38
CA PRO A 105 -16.99 10.73 9.77
C PRO A 105 -16.57 11.69 8.66
N ALA A 106 -17.22 12.85 8.56
CA ALA A 106 -16.85 13.89 7.60
C ALA A 106 -15.38 14.36 7.76
N SER A 107 -14.80 14.21 8.96
CA SER A 107 -13.39 14.49 9.27
C SER A 107 -12.41 13.50 8.62
N ALA A 108 -12.78 12.22 8.48
CA ALA A 108 -12.03 11.25 7.67
C ALA A 108 -12.11 11.58 6.17
N ARG A 109 -13.24 12.15 5.74
CA ARG A 109 -13.51 12.51 4.35
C ARG A 109 -12.90 13.84 3.90
N SER A 110 -12.67 14.79 4.81
CA SER A 110 -12.28 16.16 4.47
C SER A 110 -10.79 16.44 4.70
N CYS A 111 -10.10 16.92 3.66
CA CYS A 111 -8.87 17.70 3.80
C CYS A 111 -9.25 19.17 3.99
N SER A 112 -9.39 19.67 5.23
CA SER A 112 -9.45 21.12 5.44
C SER A 112 -8.04 21.72 5.39
N TRP A 113 -7.47 21.78 4.19
CA TRP A 113 -6.37 22.70 3.88
C TRP A 113 -6.64 23.30 2.50
N ARG A 114 -7.38 24.41 2.48
CA ARG A 114 -7.58 25.23 1.28
C ARG A 114 -6.29 26.03 1.07
N LEU A 115 -5.27 25.42 0.46
CA LEU A 115 -4.12 26.18 -0.05
C LEU A 115 -4.30 26.35 -1.56
N ALA A 116 -4.44 27.61 -1.96
CA ALA A 116 -4.73 28.01 -3.32
C ALA A 116 -3.58 27.66 -4.30
N ASN A 117 -3.99 27.38 -5.55
CA ASN A 117 -3.23 27.46 -6.80
C ASN A 117 -2.35 26.26 -7.22
N ASP A 118 -2.98 25.13 -7.58
CA ASP A 118 -2.63 24.29 -8.74
C ASP A 118 -3.70 23.18 -8.91
N VAL A 119 -4.77 23.46 -9.67
CA VAL A 119 -6.01 22.66 -9.72
C VAL A 119 -5.78 21.23 -10.24
N THR A 120 -4.76 21.00 -11.08
CA THR A 120 -4.49 19.69 -11.70
C THR A 120 -3.64 18.77 -10.83
N ASP A 121 -2.59 19.30 -10.19
CA ASP A 121 -1.77 18.55 -9.23
C ASP A 121 -2.55 18.25 -7.94
N TRP A 122 -3.40 19.19 -7.50
CA TRP A 122 -4.31 18.97 -6.36
C TRP A 122 -5.27 17.81 -6.59
N ARG A 123 -5.93 17.71 -7.76
CA ARG A 123 -6.87 16.61 -8.02
C ARG A 123 -6.19 15.24 -7.94
N ARG A 124 -4.97 15.13 -8.48
CA ARG A 124 -4.21 13.87 -8.48
C ARG A 124 -3.68 13.51 -7.09
N LYS A 125 -3.12 14.48 -6.35
CA LYS A 125 -2.63 14.29 -4.97
C LYS A 125 -3.75 14.02 -3.96
N ASN A 126 -4.90 14.69 -4.08
CA ASN A 126 -6.05 14.41 -3.21
C ASN A 126 -6.66 13.03 -3.46
N SER A 127 -6.63 12.55 -4.71
CA SER A 127 -7.04 11.17 -5.00
C SER A 127 -6.17 10.16 -4.24
N VAL A 128 -4.84 10.33 -4.28
CA VAL A 128 -3.89 9.45 -3.59
C VAL A 128 -4.05 9.51 -2.07
N ILE A 129 -4.10 10.71 -1.48
CA ILE A 129 -4.30 10.88 -0.03
C ILE A 129 -5.63 10.27 0.42
N THR A 130 -6.69 10.41 -0.39
CA THR A 130 -7.99 9.80 -0.09
C THR A 130 -7.92 8.27 -0.12
N MET A 131 -7.22 7.68 -1.09
CA MET A 131 -7.01 6.23 -1.14
C MET A 131 -6.23 5.74 0.09
N PHE A 132 -5.14 6.42 0.45
CA PHE A 132 -4.38 6.10 1.67
C PHE A 132 -5.22 6.23 2.93
N ARG A 133 -6.05 7.26 3.06
CA ARG A 133 -6.94 7.41 4.22
C ARG A 133 -7.95 6.28 4.31
N LYS A 134 -8.54 5.87 3.19
CA LYS A 134 -9.47 4.75 3.15
C LYS A 134 -8.79 3.45 3.61
N ALA A 135 -7.63 3.13 3.03
CA ALA A 135 -6.86 1.95 3.41
C ALA A 135 -6.44 1.99 4.89
N PHE A 136 -5.88 3.12 5.35
CA PHE A 136 -5.45 3.27 6.73
C PHE A 136 -6.61 3.13 7.74
N ILE A 137 -7.78 3.72 7.47
CA ILE A 137 -8.94 3.60 8.36
C ILE A 137 -9.52 2.19 8.33
N GLN A 138 -9.52 1.53 7.17
CA GLN A 138 -9.92 0.12 7.06
C GLN A 138 -8.97 -0.77 7.87
N ASP A 139 -7.67 -0.70 7.60
CA ASP A 139 -6.65 -1.53 8.22
C ASP A 139 -6.45 -1.19 9.71
N SER A 140 -6.88 0.00 10.16
CA SER A 140 -6.80 0.39 11.58
C SER A 140 -7.54 -0.56 12.50
N VAL A 141 -8.63 -1.19 12.04
CA VAL A 141 -9.40 -2.15 12.86
C VAL A 141 -8.50 -3.31 13.29
N LEU A 142 -7.79 -3.92 12.34
CA LEU A 142 -6.83 -5.01 12.58
C LEU A 142 -5.56 -4.50 13.30
N MET A 143 -5.03 -3.37 12.87
CA MET A 143 -3.79 -2.81 13.43
C MET A 143 -3.95 -2.41 14.91
N MET A 144 -5.14 -2.00 15.34
CA MET A 144 -5.44 -1.73 16.75
C MET A 144 -5.45 -2.99 17.61
N GLU A 145 -5.80 -4.15 17.05
CA GLU A 145 -5.75 -5.43 17.75
C GLU A 145 -4.33 -5.97 17.86
N LEU A 146 -3.55 -5.89 16.76
CA LEU A 146 -2.16 -6.32 16.73
C LEU A 146 -1.24 -5.42 17.56
N HIS A 147 -1.49 -4.10 17.56
CA HIS A 147 -0.61 -3.10 18.15
C HIS A 147 -1.39 -2.03 18.96
N PRO A 148 -2.02 -2.40 20.09
CA PRO A 148 -2.88 -1.48 20.86
C PRO A 148 -2.13 -0.29 21.47
N CYS A 149 -0.81 -0.37 21.61
CA CYS A 149 0.00 0.64 22.29
C CYS A 149 0.44 1.82 21.41
N TYR A 150 0.05 1.89 20.13
CA TYR A 150 0.46 3.01 19.27
C TYR A 150 -0.28 4.31 19.59
N LEU A 151 0.48 5.41 19.65
CA LEU A 151 -0.04 6.75 19.94
C LEU A 151 -1.09 7.22 18.94
N VAL A 152 -1.06 6.71 17.71
CA VAL A 152 -2.02 7.09 16.66
C VAL A 152 -3.46 6.76 17.06
N TRP A 153 -3.68 5.72 17.87
CA TRP A 153 -5.00 5.30 18.35
C TRP A 153 -5.61 6.24 19.39
N GLN A 154 -4.82 7.13 19.99
CA GLN A 154 -5.32 8.14 20.93
C GLN A 154 -6.03 9.30 20.21
N HIS A 155 -5.95 9.36 18.88
CA HIS A 155 -6.62 10.38 18.09
C HIS A 155 -8.15 10.23 18.19
N SER A 156 -8.85 11.36 18.36
CA SER A 156 -10.30 11.40 18.59
C SER A 156 -11.14 10.69 17.53
N ILE A 157 -10.63 10.57 16.31
CA ILE A 157 -11.26 9.84 15.21
C ILE A 157 -11.55 8.37 15.53
N PHE A 158 -10.71 7.73 16.36
CA PHE A 158 -10.86 6.32 16.75
C PHE A 158 -11.81 6.12 17.93
N SER A 159 -12.17 7.20 18.61
CA SER A 159 -13.20 7.23 19.65
C SER A 159 -14.55 7.73 19.13
N ASP A 160 -14.62 8.12 17.85
CA ASP A 160 -15.84 8.63 17.23
C ASP A 160 -16.91 7.52 17.12
N PRO A 161 -18.18 7.76 17.49
CA PRO A 161 -19.23 6.75 17.43
C PRO A 161 -19.41 6.12 16.04
N ALA A 162 -19.19 6.87 14.95
CA ALA A 162 -19.31 6.34 13.60
C ALA A 162 -18.13 5.42 13.26
N TYR A 163 -16.92 5.72 13.74
CA TYR A 163 -15.79 4.80 13.64
C TYR A 163 -16.02 3.53 14.48
N LEU A 164 -16.53 3.66 15.70
CA LEU A 164 -16.84 2.50 16.56
C LEU A 164 -17.91 1.59 15.96
N SER A 165 -18.92 2.16 15.26
CA SER A 165 -19.88 1.38 14.49
C SER A 165 -19.21 0.64 13.34
N PHE A 166 -18.42 1.35 12.53
CA PHE A 166 -17.67 0.77 11.42
C PHE A 166 -16.73 -0.37 11.88
N LYS A 167 -16.03 -0.18 13.00
CA LYS A 167 -15.15 -1.20 13.59
C LYS A 167 -15.91 -2.48 13.89
N ARG A 168 -17.11 -2.38 14.49
CA ARG A 168 -17.96 -3.53 14.80
C ARG A 168 -18.40 -4.26 13.54
N ASP A 169 -18.83 -3.52 12.53
CA ASP A 169 -19.29 -4.09 11.26
C ASP A 169 -18.15 -4.83 10.54
N MET A 170 -16.94 -4.26 10.53
CA MET A 170 -15.74 -4.90 9.96
C MET A 170 -15.35 -6.19 10.69
N GLN A 171 -15.35 -6.19 12.02
CA GLN A 171 -15.06 -7.39 12.81
C GLN A 171 -16.07 -8.52 12.58
N GLN A 172 -17.34 -8.18 12.28
CA GLN A 172 -18.34 -9.17 11.91
C GLN A 172 -18.09 -9.79 10.54
N ILE A 173 -17.63 -8.99 9.57
CA ILE A 173 -17.28 -9.49 8.23
C ILE A 173 -16.08 -10.41 8.31
N GLU A 174 -15.03 -10.01 9.04
CA GLU A 174 -13.84 -10.83 9.23
C GLU A 174 -14.18 -12.17 9.90
N ALA A 175 -15.04 -12.17 10.93
CA ALA A 175 -15.47 -13.40 11.59
C ALA A 175 -16.28 -14.35 10.68
N GLN A 176 -16.87 -13.83 9.60
CA GLN A 176 -17.58 -14.60 8.58
C GLN A 176 -16.69 -14.99 7.40
N GLU A 177 -15.56 -14.31 7.20
CA GLU A 177 -14.64 -14.56 6.11
C GLU A 177 -13.80 -15.82 6.43
N HIS A 178 -14.02 -16.87 5.65
CA HIS A 178 -13.31 -18.13 5.81
C HIS A 178 -11.86 -18.00 5.29
N ASP A 179 -10.93 -18.70 5.94
CA ASP A 179 -9.50 -18.67 5.63
C ASP A 179 -9.24 -18.77 4.11
N PRO A 180 -8.58 -17.77 3.48
CA PRO A 180 -8.32 -17.78 2.04
C PRO A 180 -7.49 -19.00 1.59
N ALA A 181 -6.74 -19.64 2.48
CA ALA A 181 -6.06 -20.91 2.18
C ALA A 181 -7.07 -22.06 1.96
N HIS A 182 -8.20 -22.06 2.67
CA HIS A 182 -9.27 -23.03 2.50
C HIS A 182 -10.01 -22.85 1.17
N THR A 183 -10.20 -21.61 0.73
CA THR A 183 -10.81 -21.26 -0.57
C THR A 183 -9.89 -21.61 -1.74
N LEU A 184 -8.59 -21.35 -1.62
CA LEU A 184 -7.58 -21.75 -2.61
C LEU A 184 -7.46 -23.27 -2.75
N LEU A 185 -7.51 -24.02 -1.64
CA LEU A 185 -7.51 -25.48 -1.66
C LEU A 185 -8.75 -26.06 -2.35
N GLN A 186 -9.94 -25.47 -2.15
CA GLN A 186 -11.15 -25.87 -2.85
C GLN A 186 -11.11 -25.59 -4.35
N GLN A 187 -10.59 -24.43 -4.77
CA GLN A 187 -10.46 -24.09 -6.19
C GLN A 187 -9.45 -24.98 -6.91
N LEU A 188 -8.34 -25.34 -6.27
CA LEU A 188 -7.37 -26.29 -6.81
C LEU A 188 -7.93 -27.72 -6.93
N HIS A 189 -8.78 -28.15 -5.98
CA HIS A 189 -9.50 -29.42 -6.09
C HIS A 189 -10.56 -29.42 -7.21
N ALA A 190 -11.26 -28.30 -7.44
CA ALA A 190 -12.27 -28.19 -8.48
C ALA A 190 -11.68 -28.16 -9.91
N CYS A 191 -10.45 -27.68 -10.07
CA CYS A 191 -9.72 -27.73 -11.35
C CYS A 191 -9.05 -29.09 -11.64
N ALA A 192 -9.07 -30.04 -10.69
CA ALA A 192 -8.45 -31.36 -10.81
C ALA A 192 -9.45 -32.49 -11.15
N LEU A 193 -10.72 -32.16 -11.36
CA LEU A 193 -11.78 -33.04 -11.88
C LEU A 193 -12.23 -32.53 -13.26
#